data_AF-W6ZFM5-F1
#
_entry.id   AF-W6ZFM5-F1
#
_cell.length_a   1.000
_cell.length_b   1.000
_cell.length_c   1.000
_cell.angle_alpha   90.00
_cell.angle_beta   90.00
_cell.angle_gamma   90.00
#
_symmetry.space_group_name_H-M   'P 1'
#
loop_
_entity.id
_entity.type
_entity.pdbx_description
1 polymer ?
#
loop_
_entity_poly.entity_id
_entity_poly.type
_entity_poly.pdbx_seq_one_letter_code
_entity_poly.pdbx_strand_id
1 'polypeptide(L)'
;STLTSPPSIQIPFTVPLGFAAQLRVLHQIQLDHSLRILALESENSSLKTLTTDLTSRIEALEAHNAHLAARRRELVSQLNNLRTLNQEADNAFQMRSADIQGGDLEGMLAVHSAMVATAVNHHQRALAQLRAGMQGGVAVYGQQGQGGVRYAYPPGYSELGYCFQHNMPYCCQVCGK
;
A
#
# COMPACT_ATOMS: atom_id res chain seq x y z
N SER A 1 -20.08 19.11 0.15
CA SER A 1 -20.22 19.78 -1.16
C SER A 1 -21.12 21.00 -1.02
N THR A 2 -20.53 22.17 -0.77
CA THR A 2 -21.26 23.44 -0.71
C THR A 2 -21.23 24.07 -2.09
N LEU A 3 -22.35 23.96 -2.81
CA LEU A 3 -22.61 24.70 -4.05
C LEU A 3 -22.76 26.18 -3.72
N THR A 4 -21.67 26.93 -3.79
CA THR A 4 -21.71 28.40 -3.81
C THR A 4 -22.22 28.83 -5.18
N SER A 5 -23.46 29.31 -5.22
CA SER A 5 -24.05 29.93 -6.41
C SER A 5 -23.21 31.12 -6.85
N PRO A 6 -23.08 31.40 -8.17
CA PRO A 6 -22.41 32.62 -8.62
C PRO A 6 -23.16 33.86 -8.08
N PRO A 7 -22.44 34.91 -7.67
CA PRO A 7 -23.08 36.15 -7.24
C PRO A 7 -23.86 36.74 -8.41
N SER A 8 -25.16 36.91 -8.23
CA SER A 8 -26.01 37.69 -9.14
C SER A 8 -25.60 39.15 -9.06
N ILE A 9 -24.89 39.63 -10.07
CA ILE A 9 -24.56 41.04 -10.22
C ILE A 9 -25.86 41.78 -10.57
N GLN A 10 -26.55 42.28 -9.54
CA GLN A 10 -27.63 43.25 -9.70
C GLN A 10 -26.99 44.58 -10.11
N ILE A 11 -27.18 44.96 -11.37
CA ILE A 11 -26.79 46.28 -11.86
C ILE A 11 -27.70 47.30 -11.17
N PRO A 12 -27.19 48.26 -10.38
CA PRO A 12 -28.01 49.33 -9.87
C PRO A 12 -28.47 50.18 -11.07
N PHE A 13 -29.74 50.02 -11.44
CA PHE A 13 -30.43 50.87 -12.42
C PHE A 13 -30.71 52.24 -11.79
N THR A 14 -29.68 53.01 -11.50
CA THR A 14 -29.83 54.41 -11.13
C THR A 14 -28.82 55.24 -11.93
N VAL A 15 -29.37 56.15 -12.75
CA VAL A 15 -28.73 57.06 -13.73
C VAL A 15 -28.66 56.50 -15.16
N PRO A 16 -29.34 57.13 -16.15
CA PRO A 16 -29.26 56.74 -17.55
C PRO A 16 -27.89 57.13 -18.10
N LEU A 17 -26.92 56.20 -17.99
CA LEU A 17 -25.72 56.21 -18.81
C LEU A 17 -26.15 56.30 -20.27
N GLY A 18 -25.58 57.25 -21.03
CA GLY A 18 -25.81 57.32 -22.48
C GLY A 18 -25.44 55.98 -23.15
N PHE A 19 -26.10 55.64 -24.25
CA PHE A 19 -25.94 54.35 -24.96
C PHE A 19 -24.47 53.93 -25.16
N ALA A 20 -23.59 54.87 -25.49
CA ALA A 20 -22.15 54.62 -25.66
C ALA A 20 -21.42 54.19 -24.36
N ALA A 21 -21.88 54.63 -23.20
CA ALA A 21 -21.34 54.20 -21.92
C ALA A 21 -21.86 52.80 -21.54
N GLN A 22 -23.12 52.49 -21.83
CA GLN A 22 -23.67 51.14 -21.65
C GLN A 22 -22.94 50.11 -22.55
N LEU A 23 -22.67 50.45 -23.80
CA LEU A 23 -21.88 49.61 -24.71
C LEU A 23 -20.45 49.35 -24.19
N ARG A 24 -19.79 50.36 -23.62
CA ARG A 24 -18.45 50.19 -23.04
C ARG A 24 -18.46 49.26 -21.82
N VAL A 25 -19.48 49.37 -20.96
CA VAL A 25 -19.64 48.47 -19.81
C VAL A 25 -19.88 47.03 -20.28
N LEU A 26 -20.77 46.82 -21.25
CA LEU A 26 -21.02 45.49 -21.82
C LEU A 26 -19.77 44.89 -22.47
N HIS A 27 -19.02 45.68 -23.22
CA HIS A 27 -17.75 45.24 -23.81
C HIS A 27 -16.73 44.85 -22.73
N GLN A 28 -16.63 45.63 -21.65
CA GLN A 28 -15.72 45.30 -20.55
C GLN A 28 -16.13 44.00 -19.83
N ILE A 29 -17.43 43.80 -19.60
CA ILE A 29 -17.96 42.55 -19.02
C ILE A 29 -17.67 41.37 -19.95
N GLN A 30 -17.84 41.55 -21.26
CA GLN A 30 -17.54 40.51 -22.24
C GLN A 30 -16.07 40.12 -22.23
N LEU A 31 -15.16 41.09 -22.10
CA LEU A 31 -13.72 40.84 -21.97
C LEU A 31 -13.39 40.13 -20.65
N ASP A 32 -14.00 40.54 -19.54
CA ASP A 32 -13.78 39.88 -18.24
C ASP A 32 -14.27 38.43 -18.26
N HIS A 33 -15.45 38.19 -18.84
CA HIS A 33 -16.00 36.86 -19.01
C HIS A 33 -15.13 35.99 -19.94
N SER A 34 -14.60 36.53 -21.03
CA SER A 34 -13.74 35.76 -21.93
C SER A 34 -12.42 35.36 -21.26
N LEU A 35 -11.80 36.27 -20.51
CA LEU A 35 -10.60 35.97 -19.72
C LEU A 35 -10.87 34.91 -18.65
N ARG A 36 -12.01 35.01 -17.96
CA ARG A 36 -12.40 34.01 -16.95
C ARG A 36 -12.65 32.64 -17.57
N ILE A 37 -13.29 32.57 -18.74
CA ILE A 37 -13.52 31.31 -19.47
C ILE A 37 -12.18 30.67 -19.83
N LEU A 38 -11.25 31.44 -20.40
CA LEU A 38 -9.92 30.92 -20.76
C LEU A 38 -9.14 30.39 -19.55
N ALA A 39 -9.21 31.09 -18.41
CA ALA A 39 -8.58 30.62 -17.17
C ALA A 39 -9.19 29.30 -16.68
N LEU A 40 -10.53 29.20 -16.68
CA LEU A 40 -11.24 27.99 -16.29
C LEU A 40 -10.99 26.82 -17.25
N GLU A 41 -10.88 27.08 -18.55
CA GLU A 41 -10.54 26.05 -19.56
C GLU A 41 -9.12 25.51 -19.34
N SER A 42 -8.17 26.41 -19.05
CA SER A 42 -6.79 26.03 -18.70
C SER A 42 -6.76 25.18 -17.42
N GLU A 43 -7.43 25.61 -16.35
CA GLU A 43 -7.51 24.85 -15.10
C GLU A 43 -8.19 23.49 -15.31
N ASN A 44 -9.27 23.44 -16.07
CA ASN A 44 -9.97 22.19 -16.39
C ASN A 44 -9.07 21.21 -17.15
N SER A 45 -8.27 21.72 -18.11
CA SER A 45 -7.31 20.89 -18.84
C SER A 45 -6.23 20.33 -17.90
N SER A 46 -5.71 21.15 -16.98
CA SER A 46 -4.73 20.73 -15.98
C SER A 46 -5.32 19.66 -15.04
N LEU A 47 -6.53 19.87 -14.52
CA LEU A 47 -7.21 18.90 -13.66
C LEU A 47 -7.48 17.58 -14.37
N LYS A 48 -7.83 17.60 -15.67
CA LYS A 48 -7.97 16.39 -16.48
C LYS A 48 -6.65 15.62 -16.56
N THR A 49 -5.54 16.30 -16.86
CA THR A 49 -4.22 15.65 -16.94
C THR A 49 -3.79 15.05 -15.60
N LEU A 50 -4.01 15.77 -14.50
CA LEU A 50 -3.72 15.26 -13.15
C LEU A 50 -4.59 14.04 -12.81
N THR A 51 -5.88 14.08 -13.16
CA THR A 51 -6.80 12.97 -12.93
C THR A 51 -6.37 11.72 -13.71
N THR A 52 -5.94 11.88 -14.96
CA THR A 52 -5.44 10.76 -15.76
C THR A 52 -4.15 10.16 -15.18
N ASP A 53 -3.22 11.02 -14.72
CA ASP A 53 -1.97 10.58 -14.11
C ASP A 53 -2.23 9.80 -12.81
N LEU A 54 -3.05 10.36 -11.91
CA LEU A 54 -3.41 9.72 -10.65
C LEU A 54 -4.13 8.38 -10.87
N THR A 55 -5.06 8.31 -11.82
CA THR A 55 -5.76 7.06 -12.16
C THR A 55 -4.75 6.00 -12.63
N SER A 56 -3.83 6.34 -13.53
CA SER A 56 -2.80 5.40 -14.00
C SER A 56 -1.87 4.91 -12.87
N ARG A 57 -1.55 5.79 -11.92
CA ARG A 57 -0.73 5.43 -10.76
C ARG A 57 -1.47 4.51 -9.80
N ILE A 58 -2.77 4.73 -9.60
CA ILE A 58 -3.63 3.84 -8.80
C ILE A 58 -3.66 2.45 -9.43
N GLU A 59 -3.93 2.35 -10.74
CA GLU A 59 -3.94 1.08 -11.46
C GLU A 59 -2.60 0.33 -11.36
N ALA A 60 -1.47 1.04 -11.48
CA ALA A 60 -0.15 0.45 -11.32
C ALA A 60 0.10 -0.09 -9.89
N LEU A 61 -0.33 0.65 -8.86
CA LEU A 61 -0.23 0.23 -7.46
C LEU A 61 -1.13 -0.97 -7.16
N GLU A 62 -2.34 -1.00 -7.71
CA GLU A 62 -3.26 -2.12 -7.58
C GLU A 62 -2.70 -3.39 -8.25
N ALA A 63 -2.14 -3.27 -9.45
CA ALA A 63 -1.48 -4.37 -10.13
C ALA A 63 -0.28 -4.90 -9.33
N HIS A 64 0.53 -4.01 -8.76
CA HIS A 64 1.66 -4.40 -7.91
C HIS A 64 1.20 -5.11 -6.62
N ASN A 65 0.13 -4.61 -5.97
CA ASN A 65 -0.45 -5.27 -4.80
C ASN A 65 -1.00 -6.66 -5.14
N ALA A 66 -1.67 -6.81 -6.28
CA ALA A 66 -2.14 -8.11 -6.76
C ALA A 66 -0.97 -9.09 -6.98
N HIS A 67 0.14 -8.62 -7.55
CA HIS A 67 1.37 -9.40 -7.72
C HIS A 67 1.97 -9.84 -6.37
N LEU A 68 2.12 -8.92 -5.41
CA LEU A 68 2.62 -9.25 -4.07
C LEU A 68 1.71 -10.26 -3.35
N ALA A 69 0.40 -10.12 -3.47
CA ALA A 69 -0.56 -11.05 -2.89
C ALA A 69 -0.47 -12.45 -3.52
N ALA A 70 -0.26 -12.54 -4.84
CA ALA A 70 0.00 -13.81 -5.53
C ALA A 70 1.30 -14.46 -5.02
N ARG A 71 2.39 -13.68 -4.94
CA ARG A 71 3.68 -14.16 -4.44
C ARG A 71 3.61 -14.63 -2.99
N ARG A 72 2.84 -13.94 -2.13
CA ARG A 72 2.59 -14.38 -0.76
C ARG A 72 1.88 -15.73 -0.72
N ARG A 73 0.85 -15.93 -1.54
CA ARG A 73 0.12 -17.21 -1.61
C ARG A 73 1.04 -18.35 -2.07
N GLU A 74 1.90 -18.10 -3.05
CA GLU A 74 2.89 -19.07 -3.51
C GLU A 74 3.88 -19.45 -2.41
N LEU A 75 4.46 -18.47 -1.72
CA LEU A 75 5.40 -18.73 -0.62
C LEU A 75 4.76 -19.51 0.53
N VAL A 76 3.50 -19.20 0.89
CA VAL A 76 2.75 -19.96 1.90
C VAL A 76 2.53 -21.41 1.44
N SER A 77 2.22 -21.64 0.17
CA SER A 77 2.10 -22.99 -0.39
C SER A 77 3.42 -23.75 -0.35
N GLN A 78 4.53 -23.12 -0.74
CA GLN A 78 5.86 -23.72 -0.67
C GLN A 78 6.25 -24.09 0.77
N LEU A 79 5.94 -23.23 1.74
CA LEU A 79 6.20 -23.48 3.16
C LEU A 79 5.37 -24.64 3.70
N ASN A 80 4.09 -24.72 3.34
CA ASN A 80 3.25 -25.86 3.72
C ASN A 80 3.80 -27.17 3.15
N ASN A 81 4.25 -27.18 1.89
CA ASN A 81 4.86 -28.36 1.28
C ASN A 81 6.15 -28.77 2.01
N LEU A 82 7.03 -27.82 2.34
CA LEU A 82 8.24 -28.11 3.11
C LEU A 82 7.95 -28.67 4.50
N ARG A 83 6.90 -28.16 5.17
CA ARG A 83 6.46 -28.68 6.47
C ARG A 83 6.00 -30.13 6.37
N THR A 84 5.20 -30.45 5.35
CA THR A 84 4.76 -31.83 5.10
C THR A 84 5.96 -32.75 4.83
N LEU A 85 6.89 -32.34 3.97
CA LEU A 85 8.09 -33.12 3.66
C LEU A 85 8.96 -33.35 4.91
N ASN A 86 9.14 -32.34 5.77
CA ASN A 86 9.86 -32.50 7.04
C ASN A 86 9.14 -33.49 7.96
N GLN A 87 7.81 -33.41 8.07
CA GLN A 87 7.04 -34.34 8.90
C GLN A 87 7.13 -35.78 8.37
N GLU A 88 7.09 -35.98 7.05
CA GLU A 88 7.29 -37.29 6.43
C GLU A 88 8.70 -37.82 6.68
N ALA A 89 9.72 -36.97 6.59
CA ALA A 89 11.09 -37.32 6.88
C ALA A 89 11.30 -37.67 8.37
N ASP A 90 10.69 -36.92 9.29
CA ASP A 90 10.72 -37.22 10.73
C ASP A 90 10.05 -38.57 11.03
N ASN A 91 8.88 -38.83 10.43
CA ASN A 91 8.19 -40.11 10.56
C ASN A 91 9.03 -41.26 10.01
N ALA A 92 9.65 -41.07 8.83
CA ALA A 92 10.51 -42.08 8.22
C ALA A 92 11.77 -42.33 9.06
N PHE A 93 12.36 -41.29 9.64
CA PHE A 93 13.49 -41.40 10.55
C PHE A 93 13.11 -42.19 11.81
N GLN A 94 11.97 -41.88 12.44
CA GLN A 94 11.48 -42.60 13.62
C GLN A 94 11.28 -44.09 13.33
N MET A 95 10.59 -44.41 12.22
CA MET A 95 10.37 -45.79 11.80
C MET A 95 11.69 -46.55 11.57
N ARG A 96 12.66 -45.93 10.89
CA ARG A 96 13.96 -46.57 10.61
C ARG A 96 14.85 -46.68 11.84
N SER A 97 14.79 -45.70 12.74
CA SER A 97 15.61 -45.68 13.95
C SER A 97 15.33 -46.88 14.88
N ALA A 98 14.13 -47.46 14.81
CA ALA A 98 13.76 -48.66 15.56
C ALA A 98 14.53 -49.91 15.09
N ASP A 99 14.93 -49.97 13.82
CA ASP A 99 15.53 -51.15 13.18
C ASP A 99 17.06 -51.01 12.97
N ILE A 100 17.66 -49.91 13.44
CA ILE A 100 19.03 -49.53 13.09
C ILE A 100 20.06 -50.01 14.11
N GLN A 101 21.13 -50.62 13.58
CA GLN A 101 22.32 -50.98 14.36
C GLN A 101 23.11 -49.72 14.72
N GLY A 102 23.78 -49.71 15.88
CA GLY A 102 24.41 -48.50 16.43
C GLY A 102 25.40 -47.77 15.50
N GLY A 103 26.01 -48.45 14.51
CA GLY A 103 26.90 -47.84 13.52
C GLY A 103 26.18 -47.02 12.43
N ASP A 104 24.94 -47.35 12.09
CA ASP A 104 24.17 -46.64 11.04
C ASP A 104 23.37 -45.45 11.60
N LEU A 105 23.23 -45.38 12.93
CA LEU A 105 22.50 -44.31 13.63
C LEU A 105 23.17 -42.95 13.45
N GLU A 106 24.50 -42.90 13.53
CA GLU A 106 25.28 -41.66 13.41
C GLU A 106 25.17 -41.07 11.99
N GLY A 107 25.19 -41.93 10.97
CA GLY A 107 24.97 -41.54 9.57
C GLY A 107 23.56 -40.97 9.33
N MET A 108 22.52 -41.60 9.90
CA MET A 108 21.16 -41.06 9.78
C MET A 108 20.98 -39.73 10.53
N LEU A 109 21.58 -39.58 11.72
CA LEU A 109 21.54 -38.33 12.47
C LEU A 109 22.24 -37.18 11.71
N ALA A 110 23.34 -37.48 11.02
CA ALA A 110 24.02 -36.51 10.16
C ALA A 110 23.14 -36.07 8.98
N VAL A 111 22.42 -36.99 8.33
CA VAL A 111 21.50 -36.64 7.23
C VAL A 111 20.30 -35.83 7.75
N HIS A 112 19.71 -36.24 8.87
CA HIS A 112 18.58 -35.53 9.48
C HIS A 112 18.96 -34.10 9.91
N SER A 113 20.09 -33.94 10.58
CA SER A 113 20.59 -32.62 10.99
C SER A 113 20.90 -31.71 9.79
N ALA A 114 21.45 -32.24 8.69
CA ALA A 114 21.65 -31.50 7.46
C ALA A 114 20.33 -31.06 6.80
N MET A 115 19.31 -31.92 6.81
CA MET A 115 17.96 -31.60 6.33
C MET A 115 17.31 -30.47 7.16
N VAL A 116 17.38 -30.56 8.48
CA VAL A 116 16.87 -29.49 9.37
C VAL A 116 17.63 -28.18 9.13
N ALA A 117 18.96 -28.22 9.05
CA ALA A 117 19.79 -27.04 8.82
C ALA A 117 19.51 -26.38 7.47
N THR A 118 19.25 -27.16 6.41
CA THR A 118 18.89 -26.62 5.09
C THR A 118 17.51 -25.96 5.12
N ALA A 119 16.52 -26.57 5.78
CA ALA A 119 15.19 -25.98 5.95
C ALA A 119 15.23 -24.65 6.76
N VAL A 120 16.03 -24.59 7.83
CA VAL A 120 16.22 -23.38 8.65
C VAL A 120 16.95 -22.30 7.86
N ASN A 121 18.03 -22.64 7.15
CA ASN A 121 18.76 -21.69 6.30
C ASN A 121 17.87 -21.11 5.20
N HIS A 122 17.02 -21.93 4.59
CA HIS A 122 16.06 -21.47 3.59
C HIS A 122 15.08 -20.45 4.20
N HIS A 123 14.53 -20.72 5.38
CA HIS A 123 13.68 -19.78 6.11
C HIS A 123 14.38 -18.47 6.45
N GLN A 124 15.62 -18.53 6.95
CA GLN A 124 16.40 -17.34 7.29
C GLN A 124 16.66 -16.48 6.06
N ARG A 125 16.99 -17.08 4.91
CA ARG A 125 17.15 -16.34 3.64
C ARG A 125 15.84 -15.72 3.15
N ALA A 126 14.73 -16.46 3.21
CA ALA A 126 13.43 -15.93 2.82
C ALA A 126 13.01 -14.72 3.70
N LEU A 127 13.23 -14.80 5.02
CA LEU A 127 12.99 -13.69 5.94
C LEU A 127 13.92 -12.50 5.67
N ALA A 128 15.19 -12.75 5.36
CA ALA A 128 16.15 -11.71 5.00
C ALA A 128 15.73 -10.99 3.70
N GLN A 129 15.23 -11.71 2.70
CA GLN A 129 14.72 -11.13 1.45
C GLN A 129 13.47 -10.26 1.69
N LEU A 130 12.57 -10.69 2.57
CA LEU A 130 11.41 -9.86 2.97
C LEU A 130 11.84 -8.57 3.69
N ARG A 131 12.84 -8.65 4.57
CA ARG A 131 13.41 -7.44 5.23
C ARG A 131 14.10 -6.52 4.23
N ALA A 132 14.89 -7.06 3.30
CA ALA A 132 15.55 -6.28 2.27
C ALA A 132 14.55 -5.60 1.33
N GLY A 133 13.45 -6.29 0.99
CA GLY A 133 12.33 -5.71 0.23
C GLY A 133 11.60 -4.57 0.97
N MET A 134 11.47 -4.67 2.31
CA MET A 134 10.95 -3.56 3.13
C MET A 134 11.94 -2.39 3.23
N GLN A 135 13.24 -2.64 3.28
CA GLN A 135 14.26 -1.58 3.37
C GLN A 135 14.51 -0.87 2.02
N GLY A 136 14.28 -1.54 0.89
CA GLY A 136 14.34 -0.93 -0.45
C GLY A 136 13.12 -0.08 -0.84
N GLY A 137 12.04 -0.12 -0.04
CA GLY A 137 10.83 0.69 -0.21
C GLY A 137 10.72 1.88 0.74
N VAL A 138 11.73 2.10 1.61
CA VAL A 138 11.82 3.34 2.39
C VAL A 138 12.47 4.40 1.50
N ALA A 139 11.73 4.82 0.47
CA ALA A 139 11.85 6.20 0.03
C ALA A 139 11.50 7.05 1.26
N VAL A 140 12.55 7.63 1.84
CA VAL A 140 12.50 8.72 2.78
C VAL A 140 11.67 9.83 2.12
N TYR A 141 10.35 9.77 2.25
CA TYR A 141 9.50 10.95 2.16
C TYR A 141 9.74 11.71 3.45
N GLY A 142 10.82 12.50 3.43
CA GLY A 142 11.03 13.58 4.37
C GLY A 142 9.82 14.50 4.33
N GLN A 143 9.08 14.49 5.42
CA GLN A 143 8.71 15.69 6.17
C GLN A 143 8.32 16.91 5.32
N GLN A 144 7.07 16.96 4.84
CA GLN A 144 6.31 18.21 4.73
C GLN A 144 4.84 17.91 4.48
N GLY A 145 3.96 18.50 5.27
CA GLY A 145 2.52 18.52 5.00
C GLY A 145 1.68 17.91 6.10
N GLN A 146 1.17 18.78 6.97
CA GLN A 146 0.08 18.52 7.90
C GLN A 146 -1.15 17.93 7.17
N GLY A 147 -1.87 17.03 7.86
CA GLY A 147 -3.28 16.74 7.54
C GLY A 147 -3.55 15.43 6.80
N GLY A 148 -3.31 14.28 7.43
CA GLY A 148 -3.81 12.99 6.97
C GLY A 148 -4.18 12.13 8.18
N VAL A 149 -5.42 11.65 8.21
CA VAL A 149 -6.04 10.91 9.33
C VAL A 149 -5.08 9.84 9.87
N ARG A 150 -4.46 10.13 11.03
CA ARG A 150 -3.65 9.16 11.76
C ARG A 150 -4.62 8.15 12.36
N TYR A 151 -4.70 6.95 11.79
CA TYR A 151 -5.26 5.80 12.49
C TYR A 151 -4.36 5.55 13.71
N ALA A 152 -4.81 6.02 14.87
CA ALA A 152 -4.12 5.79 16.13
C ALA A 152 -4.31 4.32 16.51
N TYR A 153 -3.32 3.49 16.18
CA TYR A 153 -3.29 2.12 16.65
C TYR A 153 -3.33 2.09 18.19
N PRO A 154 -4.00 1.10 18.80
CA PRO A 154 -4.02 0.98 20.25
C PRO A 154 -2.59 0.88 20.81
N PRO A 155 -2.33 1.41 22.02
CA PRO A 155 -1.04 1.25 22.70
C PRO A 155 -0.64 -0.23 22.73
N GLY A 156 0.56 -0.55 22.29
CA GLY A 156 1.05 -1.93 22.18
C GLY A 156 1.03 -2.54 20.78
N TYR A 157 0.56 -1.78 19.78
CA TYR A 157 0.69 -2.13 18.37
C TYR A 157 1.66 -1.20 17.62
N SER A 158 2.39 -1.74 16.66
CA SER A 158 3.18 -0.95 15.71
C SER A 158 2.29 -0.27 14.67
N GLU A 159 2.82 0.76 14.01
CA GLU A 159 2.16 1.43 12.86
C GLU A 159 1.92 0.48 11.67
N LEU A 160 2.56 -0.70 11.69
CA LEU A 160 2.38 -1.77 10.70
C LEU A 160 1.33 -2.80 11.14
N GLY A 161 0.58 -2.54 12.22
CA GLY A 161 -0.42 -3.45 12.77
C GLY A 161 0.21 -4.71 13.38
N TYR A 162 1.24 -4.57 14.21
CA TYR A 162 1.89 -5.70 14.88
C TYR A 162 1.82 -5.58 16.40
N CYS A 163 1.34 -6.61 17.10
CA CYS A 163 1.27 -6.61 18.56
C CYS A 163 2.64 -6.94 19.16
N PHE A 164 3.26 -6.00 19.87
CA PHE A 164 4.55 -6.22 20.51
C PHE A 164 4.49 -7.23 21.66
N GLN A 165 3.33 -7.36 22.30
CA GLN A 165 3.19 -8.21 23.49
C GLN A 165 3.09 -9.71 23.16
N HIS A 166 2.55 -10.05 21.99
CA HIS A 166 2.33 -11.45 21.58
C HIS A 166 3.06 -11.83 20.30
N ASN A 167 3.84 -10.89 19.74
CA ASN A 167 4.66 -11.11 18.55
C ASN A 167 3.85 -11.64 17.35
N MET A 168 2.67 -11.08 17.12
CA MET A 168 1.70 -11.53 16.11
C MET A 168 1.00 -10.36 15.39
N PRO A 169 0.60 -10.52 14.12
CA PRO A 169 -0.04 -9.47 13.31
C PRO A 169 -1.46 -9.13 13.79
N TYR A 170 -1.91 -7.91 13.48
CA TYR A 170 -3.23 -7.39 13.82
C TYR A 170 -4.34 -8.10 12.99
N CYS A 171 -5.51 -8.40 13.56
CA CYS A 171 -5.88 -8.23 14.97
C CYS A 171 -5.28 -9.33 15.85
N CYS A 172 -4.69 -8.96 17.00
CA CYS A 172 -4.15 -9.97 17.91
C CYS A 172 -5.33 -10.68 18.59
N GLN A 173 -5.53 -11.96 18.27
CA GLN A 173 -6.58 -12.78 18.87
C GLN A 173 -6.50 -12.86 20.40
N VAL A 174 -5.31 -12.68 20.97
CA VAL A 174 -5.10 -12.67 22.43
C VAL A 174 -5.50 -11.33 23.05
N CYS A 175 -5.31 -10.22 22.34
CA CYS A 175 -5.68 -8.88 22.84
C CYS A 175 -7.15 -8.53 22.61
N GLY A 176 -7.86 -9.26 21.73
CA GLY A 176 -9.29 -9.09 21.49
C GLY A 176 -9.69 -7.71 20.96
N LYS A 177 -8.73 -6.91 20.48
CA LYS A 177 -8.88 -5.54 19.96
C LYS A 177 -8.11 -5.38 18.66
#